data_AF-E9HDB1-F1
#
_entry.id   AF-E9HDB1-F1
#
_cell.length_a   1.000
_cell.length_b   1.000
_cell.length_c   1.000
_cell.angle_alpha   90.00
_cell.angle_beta   90.00
_cell.angle_gamma   90.00
#
_symmetry.space_group_name_H-M   'P 1'
#
loop_
_entity.id
_entity.type
_entity.pdbx_description
1 polymer ?
#
loop_
_entity_poly.entity_id
_entity_poly.type
_entity_poly.pdbx_seq_one_letter_code
_entity_poly.pdbx_strand_id
1 'polypeptide(L)'
;MEIFNDDFEKSTAPKKQLWKKVEKELKKAGFSSRSDVDCSVKWKNLKRHFFKLCRENTDSDKEENDWPYMESMTRVLKDNPTVTLENVTEVLDYSVKKKGKCNVAKQSKGKKEDFKGRMLDIEEKRAQSLAIIAESQRGKNEAINKIAMAIASLADRK
;
A
#
# COMPACT_ATOMS: atom_id res chain seq x y z
N MET A 1 30.53 -6.82 1.01
CA MET A 1 29.78 -6.98 -0.25
C MET A 1 28.66 -5.94 -0.24
N GLU A 2 28.98 -4.67 -0.53
CA GLU A 2 28.11 -3.49 -0.29
C GLU A 2 27.54 -2.85 -1.58
N ILE A 3 27.44 -3.59 -2.68
CA ILE A 3 27.44 -2.96 -4.02
C ILE A 3 26.03 -2.83 -4.65
N PHE A 4 24.95 -3.37 -4.08
CA PHE A 4 23.70 -3.51 -4.85
C PHE A 4 22.59 -2.48 -4.60
N ASN A 5 22.60 -1.73 -3.50
CA ASN A 5 21.42 -0.90 -3.18
C ASN A 5 21.24 0.27 -4.13
N ASP A 6 22.30 1.01 -4.41
CA ASP A 6 22.22 2.24 -5.21
C ASP A 6 21.99 1.94 -6.70
N ASP A 7 22.50 0.80 -7.17
CA ASP A 7 22.40 0.35 -8.56
C ASP A 7 20.96 0.00 -8.97
N PHE A 8 20.08 -0.44 -8.07
CA PHE A 8 18.69 -0.78 -8.45
C PHE A 8 17.76 0.43 -8.59
N GLU A 9 18.12 1.56 -7.98
CA GLU A 9 17.31 2.77 -7.94
C GLU A 9 17.85 3.88 -8.85
N LYS A 10 19.17 4.03 -8.95
CA LYS A 10 19.82 5.08 -9.75
C LYS A 10 20.28 4.62 -11.13
N SER A 11 20.29 3.31 -11.39
CA SER A 11 20.81 2.82 -12.67
C SER A 11 19.82 3.03 -13.81
N THR A 12 20.33 3.61 -14.90
CA THR A 12 19.66 3.63 -16.21
C THR A 12 19.65 2.24 -16.87
N ALA A 13 20.41 1.28 -16.33
CA ALA A 13 20.47 -0.07 -16.87
C ALA A 13 19.15 -0.83 -16.63
N PRO A 14 18.72 -1.69 -17.57
CA PRO A 14 17.56 -2.52 -17.36
C PRO A 14 17.73 -3.39 -16.10
N LYS A 15 16.73 -3.42 -15.21
CA LYS A 15 16.71 -4.27 -13.99
C LYS A 15 17.14 -5.73 -14.25
N LYS A 16 16.85 -6.27 -15.43
CA LYS A 16 17.30 -7.60 -15.87
C LYS A 16 18.83 -7.76 -15.87
N GLN A 17 19.58 -6.75 -16.30
CA GLN A 17 21.04 -6.78 -16.30
C GLN A 17 21.60 -6.78 -14.88
N LEU A 18 20.97 -6.05 -13.96
CA LEU A 18 21.35 -6.05 -12.54
C LEU A 18 21.15 -7.44 -11.92
N TRP A 19 19.99 -8.06 -12.16
CA TRP A 19 19.75 -9.44 -11.69
C TRP A 19 20.71 -10.46 -12.29
N LYS A 20 21.16 -10.28 -13.53
CA LYS A 20 22.23 -11.11 -14.11
C LYS A 20 23.58 -10.92 -13.42
N LYS A 21 23.90 -9.71 -12.92
CA LYS A 21 25.11 -9.52 -12.10
C LYS A 21 24.98 -10.28 -10.79
N VAL A 22 23.83 -10.18 -10.13
CA VAL A 22 23.53 -10.92 -8.88
C VAL A 22 23.64 -12.43 -9.10
N GLU A 23 23.08 -12.96 -10.19
CA GLU A 23 23.20 -14.37 -10.57
C GLU A 23 24.66 -14.80 -10.69
N LYS A 24 25.49 -14.01 -11.40
CA LYS A 24 26.93 -14.31 -11.56
C LYS A 24 27.66 -14.36 -10.23
N GLU A 25 27.40 -13.41 -9.34
CA GLU A 25 28.03 -13.39 -8.00
C GLU A 25 27.56 -14.59 -7.14
N LEU A 26 26.29 -14.96 -7.20
CA LEU A 26 25.78 -16.16 -6.52
C LEU A 26 26.43 -17.45 -7.05
N LYS A 27 26.63 -17.54 -8.37
CA LYS A 27 27.34 -18.67 -8.98
C LYS A 27 28.78 -18.77 -8.51
N LYS A 28 29.49 -17.64 -8.39
CA LYS A 28 30.85 -17.59 -7.82
C LYS A 28 30.88 -18.03 -6.35
N ALA A 29 29.82 -17.74 -5.59
CA ALA A 29 29.67 -18.17 -4.21
C ALA A 29 29.21 -19.65 -4.05
N GLY A 30 29.10 -20.40 -5.15
CA GLY A 30 28.73 -21.83 -5.13
C GLY A 30 27.25 -22.13 -5.38
N PHE A 31 26.40 -21.12 -5.57
CA PHE A 31 24.98 -21.29 -5.86
C PHE A 31 24.72 -21.40 -7.37
N SER A 32 25.24 -22.45 -8.00
CA SER A 32 25.25 -22.63 -9.47
C SER A 32 23.87 -22.80 -10.12
N SER A 33 22.87 -23.28 -9.37
CA SER A 33 21.54 -23.63 -9.88
C SER A 33 20.53 -22.47 -9.91
N ARG A 34 20.90 -21.28 -9.45
CA ARG A 34 19.99 -20.13 -9.37
C ARG A 34 20.09 -19.25 -10.61
N SER A 35 18.94 -18.89 -11.19
CA SER A 35 18.84 -17.93 -12.29
C SER A 35 18.63 -16.49 -11.81
N ASP A 36 18.85 -15.51 -12.69
CA ASP A 36 18.51 -14.11 -12.44
C ASP A 36 17.03 -13.91 -12.04
N VAL A 37 16.14 -14.70 -12.64
CA VAL A 37 14.70 -14.70 -12.32
C VAL A 37 14.44 -15.21 -10.92
N ASP A 38 15.08 -16.31 -10.51
CA ASP A 38 14.92 -16.88 -9.17
C ASP A 38 15.37 -15.90 -8.08
N CYS A 39 16.49 -15.20 -8.34
CA CYS A 39 17.03 -14.18 -7.44
C CYS A 39 16.04 -13.03 -7.27
N SER A 40 15.48 -12.53 -8.36
CA SER A 40 14.45 -11.48 -8.34
C SER A 40 13.20 -11.91 -7.57
N VAL A 41 12.71 -13.13 -7.79
CA VAL A 41 11.51 -13.65 -7.10
C VAL A 41 11.78 -13.81 -5.61
N LYS A 42 12.94 -14.40 -5.24
CA LYS A 42 13.32 -14.56 -3.84
C LYS A 42 13.44 -13.21 -3.14
N TRP A 43 14.06 -12.22 -3.77
CA TRP A 43 14.16 -10.86 -3.22
C TRP A 43 12.79 -10.22 -2.98
N LYS A 44 11.87 -10.31 -3.94
CA LYS A 44 10.49 -9.78 -3.77
C LYS A 44 9.77 -10.45 -2.60
N ASN A 45 9.93 -11.77 -2.45
CA ASN A 45 9.31 -12.51 -1.35
C ASN A 45 9.90 -12.10 0.01
N LEU A 46 11.22 -11.93 0.09
CA LEU A 46 11.90 -11.43 1.29
C LEU A 46 11.40 -10.02 1.65
N LYS A 47 11.36 -9.10 0.68
CA LYS A 47 10.87 -7.72 0.89
C LYS A 47 9.42 -7.67 1.36
N ARG A 48 8.53 -8.45 0.72
CA ARG A 48 7.13 -8.57 1.12
C ARG A 48 6.98 -9.08 2.55
N HIS A 49 7.72 -10.14 2.90
CA HIS A 49 7.64 -10.72 4.24
C HIS A 49 8.18 -9.75 5.29
N PHE A 50 9.31 -9.10 5.03
CA PHE A 50 9.89 -8.08 5.91
C PHE A 50 8.88 -6.98 6.24
N PHE A 51 8.27 -6.35 5.23
CA PHE A 51 7.29 -5.29 5.50
C PHE A 51 6.04 -5.78 6.20
N LYS A 52 5.60 -7.02 5.92
CA LYS A 52 4.50 -7.64 6.67
C LYS A 52 4.85 -7.74 8.16
N LEU A 53 6.06 -8.22 8.49
CA LEU A 53 6.52 -8.31 9.86
C LEU A 53 6.64 -6.93 10.53
N CYS A 54 7.14 -5.92 9.83
CA CYS A 54 7.21 -4.55 10.35
C CYS A 54 5.83 -3.97 10.69
N ARG A 55 4.80 -4.21 9.86
CA ARG A 55 3.43 -3.74 10.10
C ARG A 55 2.74 -4.49 11.26
N GLU A 56 3.02 -5.79 11.42
CA GLU A 56 2.41 -6.59 12.48
C GLU A 56 3.05 -6.31 13.87
N ASN A 57 4.32 -5.92 13.88
CA ASN A 57 5.06 -5.60 15.12
C ASN A 57 4.82 -4.18 15.65
N THR A 58 4.25 -3.26 14.89
CA THR A 58 3.89 -1.92 15.42
C THR A 58 2.69 -1.97 16.38
N ASP A 59 1.85 -3.00 16.29
CA ASP A 59 0.61 -3.12 17.06
C ASP A 59 0.71 -4.06 18.27
N SER A 60 1.86 -4.68 18.52
CA SER A 60 1.99 -5.61 19.65
C SER A 60 3.38 -5.62 20.25
N ASP A 61 3.44 -5.57 21.59
CA ASP A 61 4.63 -5.82 22.45
C ASP A 61 5.14 -7.27 22.32
N LYS A 62 5.28 -7.75 21.09
CA LYS A 62 5.74 -9.10 20.79
C LYS A 62 7.25 -9.10 20.67
N GLU A 63 7.82 -10.15 21.25
CA GLU A 63 9.24 -10.48 21.24
C GLU A 63 9.88 -10.26 19.87
N GLU A 64 11.15 -9.83 19.90
CA GLU A 64 11.99 -9.67 18.72
C GLU A 64 11.81 -10.84 17.75
N ASN A 65 11.38 -10.53 16.54
CA ASN A 65 11.05 -11.53 15.55
C ASN A 65 12.34 -12.25 15.11
N ASP A 66 12.51 -13.52 15.49
CA ASP A 66 13.67 -14.39 15.20
C ASP A 66 13.78 -14.78 13.71
N TRP A 67 13.35 -13.90 12.81
CA TRP A 67 13.47 -14.15 11.39
C TRP A 67 14.95 -14.02 11.00
N PRO A 68 15.60 -15.07 10.45
CA PRO A 68 17.05 -15.06 10.23
C PRO A 68 17.56 -13.98 9.26
N TYR A 69 16.64 -13.38 8.49
CA TYR A 69 16.96 -12.33 7.53
C TYR A 69 16.62 -10.93 8.04
N MET A 70 16.14 -10.78 9.28
CA MET A 70 15.67 -9.50 9.83
C MET A 70 16.77 -8.44 9.84
N GLU A 71 17.93 -8.74 10.43
CA GLU A 71 19.05 -7.79 10.49
C GLU A 71 19.56 -7.44 9.08
N SER A 72 19.71 -8.46 8.22
CA SER A 72 20.16 -8.28 6.84
C SER A 72 19.20 -7.40 6.03
N MET A 73 17.89 -7.62 6.15
CA MET A 73 16.87 -6.84 5.46
C MET A 73 16.78 -5.42 6.01
N THR A 74 16.84 -5.24 7.33
CA THR A 74 16.88 -3.92 7.96
C THR A 74 18.09 -3.13 7.47
N ARG A 75 19.28 -3.73 7.44
CA ARG A 75 20.49 -3.07 6.94
C ARG A 75 20.36 -2.66 5.48
N VAL A 76 19.82 -3.54 4.64
CA VAL A 76 19.71 -3.30 3.19
C VAL A 76 18.60 -2.30 2.87
N LEU A 77 17.57 -2.17 3.70
CA LEU A 77 16.43 -1.26 3.47
C LEU A 77 16.45 0.02 4.30
N LYS A 78 17.44 0.19 5.20
CA LYS A 78 17.55 1.32 6.14
C LYS A 78 17.44 2.70 5.48
N ASP A 79 18.01 2.85 4.28
CA ASP A 79 18.08 4.12 3.55
C ASP A 79 16.93 4.31 2.55
N ASN A 80 16.02 3.34 2.47
CA ASN A 80 14.88 3.34 1.57
C ASN A 80 13.57 3.19 2.35
N PRO A 81 13.11 4.25 3.04
CA PRO A 81 11.82 4.25 3.68
C PRO A 81 10.75 4.14 2.58
N THR A 82 10.34 2.91 2.28
CA THR A 82 9.17 2.67 1.44
C THR A 82 7.99 3.11 2.29
N VAL A 83 7.58 4.37 2.14
CA VAL A 83 6.38 4.92 2.78
C VAL A 83 5.20 4.13 2.25
N THR A 84 4.74 3.15 3.01
CA THR A 84 3.50 2.46 2.70
C THR A 84 2.38 3.33 3.24
N LEU A 85 1.87 4.22 2.39
CA LEU A 85 0.64 4.97 2.66
C LEU A 85 -0.51 3.97 2.81
N GLU A 86 -1.06 3.85 4.01
CA GLU A 86 -2.07 2.86 4.41
C GLU A 86 -3.37 2.93 3.56
N ASN A 87 -3.59 4.04 2.84
CA ASN A 87 -4.84 4.30 2.12
C ASN A 87 -4.67 4.36 0.59
N VAL A 88 -3.48 4.08 0.06
CA VAL A 88 -3.27 3.96 -1.39
C VAL A 88 -2.94 2.51 -1.67
N THR A 89 -3.87 1.82 -2.34
CA THR A 89 -3.59 0.52 -2.98
C THR A 89 -2.30 0.70 -3.76
N GLU A 90 -1.21 0.08 -3.29
CA GLU A 90 0.13 0.32 -3.81
C GLU A 90 0.10 0.29 -5.34
N VAL A 91 0.64 1.34 -5.96
CA VAL A 91 1.07 1.28 -7.35
C VAL A 91 2.22 0.28 -7.37
N LEU A 92 1.87 -1.01 -7.41
CA LEU A 92 2.78 -2.05 -7.78
C LEU A 92 3.40 -1.59 -9.09
N ASP A 93 4.74 -1.56 -9.15
CA ASP A 93 5.53 -1.36 -10.36
C ASP A 93 5.20 -2.46 -11.40
N TYR A 94 3.98 -2.43 -11.94
CA TYR A 94 3.58 -3.17 -13.10
C TYR A 94 4.16 -2.40 -14.28
N SER A 95 5.40 -2.74 -14.63
CA SER A 95 5.78 -2.67 -16.03
C SER A 95 4.77 -3.50 -16.82
N VAL A 96 3.81 -2.82 -17.46
CA VAL A 96 2.79 -3.41 -18.32
C VAL A 96 3.49 -4.20 -19.42
N LYS A 97 3.64 -5.51 -19.21
CA LYS A 97 3.95 -6.43 -20.28
C LYS A 97 2.62 -6.80 -20.92
N LYS A 98 2.34 -6.21 -22.09
CA LYS A 98 1.48 -6.87 -23.09
C LYS A 98 2.10 -8.25 -23.34
N LYS A 99 1.46 -9.31 -22.86
CA LYS A 99 1.74 -10.65 -23.37
C LYS A 99 0.44 -11.33 -23.75
N GLY A 100 0.46 -11.75 -25.01
CA GLY A 100 -0.49 -12.65 -25.60
C GLY A 100 -0.65 -13.94 -24.80
N LYS A 101 -1.80 -14.55 -25.11
CA LYS A 101 -2.44 -15.73 -24.57
C LYS A 101 -1.46 -16.83 -24.13
N CYS A 102 -1.63 -17.33 -22.92
CA CYS A 102 -1.38 -18.73 -22.61
C CYS A 102 -2.47 -19.23 -21.64
N ASN A 103 -3.19 -20.26 -22.07
CA ASN A 103 -4.26 -20.90 -21.30
C ASN A 103 -3.64 -21.90 -20.31
N VAL A 104 -3.95 -21.76 -19.02
CA VAL A 104 -3.92 -22.88 -18.06
C VAL A 104 -5.16 -22.76 -17.17
N ALA A 105 -5.93 -23.85 -17.12
CA ALA A 105 -7.27 -23.92 -16.56
C ALA A 105 -7.28 -24.35 -15.08
N LYS A 106 -8.24 -23.75 -14.33
CA LYS A 106 -8.92 -24.19 -13.08
C LYS A 106 -8.05 -24.20 -11.80
N GLN A 107 -8.48 -23.70 -10.64
CA GLN A 107 -9.83 -23.42 -10.12
C GLN A 107 -9.73 -22.52 -8.86
N SER A 108 -10.54 -21.46 -8.77
CA SER A 108 -11.38 -21.18 -7.60
C SER A 108 -12.49 -20.22 -8.05
N LYS A 109 -13.74 -20.61 -7.83
CA LYS A 109 -14.92 -19.79 -8.14
C LYS A 109 -14.99 -18.63 -7.15
N GLY A 110 -14.28 -17.54 -7.41
CA GLY A 110 -14.64 -16.24 -6.86
C GLY A 110 -15.89 -15.77 -7.58
N LYS A 111 -16.96 -15.45 -6.84
CA LYS A 111 -18.12 -14.73 -7.41
C LYS A 111 -17.58 -13.53 -8.18
N LYS A 112 -18.04 -13.33 -9.42
CA LYS A 112 -17.88 -12.07 -10.14
C LYS A 112 -18.60 -11.04 -9.29
N GLU A 113 -17.88 -10.40 -8.37
CA GLU A 113 -18.48 -9.39 -7.53
C GLU A 113 -18.97 -8.28 -8.45
N ASP A 114 -20.25 -7.92 -8.33
CA ASP A 114 -20.83 -6.86 -9.11
C ASP A 114 -20.30 -5.52 -8.59
N PHE A 115 -19.18 -5.10 -9.18
CA PHE A 115 -18.55 -3.81 -8.88
C PHE A 115 -19.50 -2.65 -9.13
N LYS A 116 -20.41 -2.78 -10.12
CA LYS A 116 -21.39 -1.74 -10.42
C LYS A 116 -22.42 -1.63 -9.29
N GLY A 117 -22.90 -2.77 -8.78
CA GLY A 117 -23.78 -2.83 -7.61
C GLY A 117 -23.13 -2.19 -6.38
N ARG A 118 -21.90 -2.61 -6.03
CA ARG A 118 -21.20 -2.02 -4.87
C ARG A 118 -20.90 -0.52 -5.02
N MET A 119 -20.66 -0.04 -6.23
CA MET A 119 -20.46 1.39 -6.48
C MET A 119 -21.74 2.18 -6.19
N LEU A 120 -22.89 1.68 -6.64
CA LEU A 120 -24.19 2.30 -6.38
C LEU A 120 -24.51 2.31 -4.88
N ASP A 121 -24.25 1.21 -4.16
CA ASP A 121 -24.46 1.15 -2.70
C ASP A 121 -23.59 2.18 -1.94
N ILE A 122 -22.36 2.42 -2.40
CA ILE A 122 -21.46 3.41 -1.81
C ILE A 122 -21.97 4.83 -2.08
N GLU A 123 -22.44 5.11 -3.31
CA GLU A 123 -23.01 6.40 -3.66
C GLU A 123 -24.29 6.69 -2.88
N GLU A 124 -25.15 5.70 -2.69
CA GLU A 124 -26.37 5.82 -1.90
C GLU A 124 -26.05 6.12 -0.42
N LYS A 125 -25.13 5.37 0.18
CA LYS A 125 -24.68 5.62 1.57
C LYS A 125 -24.06 7.00 1.74
N ARG A 126 -23.32 7.48 0.73
CA ARG A 126 -22.76 8.84 0.74
C ARG A 126 -23.88 9.88 0.69
N ALA A 127 -24.86 9.72 -0.19
CA ALA A 127 -25.99 10.65 -0.30
C ALA A 127 -26.79 10.73 1.02
N GLN A 128 -27.08 9.59 1.65
CA GLN A 128 -27.77 9.53 2.94
C GLN A 128 -26.95 10.23 4.05
N SER A 129 -25.65 9.97 4.12
CA SER A 129 -24.77 10.61 5.11
C SER A 129 -24.72 12.14 4.94
N LEU A 130 -24.68 12.62 3.68
CA LEU A 130 -24.71 14.05 3.39
C LEU A 130 -26.04 14.69 3.77
N ALA A 131 -27.17 14.00 3.56
CA ALA A 131 -28.49 14.48 3.95
C ALA A 131 -28.60 14.66 5.48
N ILE A 132 -28.13 13.67 6.25
CA ILE A 132 -28.11 13.74 7.73
C ILE A 132 -27.26 14.91 8.22
N ILE A 133 -26.09 15.13 7.61
CA ILE A 133 -25.22 16.27 7.94
C ILE A 133 -25.94 17.60 7.63
N ALA A 134 -26.58 17.72 6.47
CA ALA A 134 -27.30 18.92 6.07
C ALA A 134 -28.47 19.23 7.03
N GLU A 135 -29.24 18.22 7.43
CA GLU A 135 -30.32 18.37 8.41
C GLU A 135 -29.79 18.80 9.79
N SER A 136 -28.69 18.21 10.24
CA SER A 136 -28.04 18.60 11.49
C SER A 136 -27.60 20.06 11.48
N GLN A 137 -27.04 20.54 10.36
CA GLN A 137 -26.65 21.94 10.22
C GLN A 137 -27.85 22.89 10.13
N ARG A 138 -28.95 22.46 9.51
CA ARG A 138 -30.19 23.25 9.48
C ARG A 138 -30.73 23.56 10.88
N GLY A 139 -30.76 22.56 11.77
CA GLY A 139 -31.18 22.75 13.16
C GLY A 139 -30.28 23.72 13.94
N LYS A 140 -28.96 23.63 13.74
CA LYS A 140 -27.98 24.55 14.35
C LYS A 140 -28.17 25.98 13.86
N ASN A 141 -28.38 26.18 12.57
CA ASN A 141 -28.60 27.50 11.98
C ASN A 141 -29.90 28.14 12.48
N GLU A 142 -30.96 27.35 12.65
CA GLU A 142 -32.21 27.86 13.22
C GLU A 142 -32.04 28.32 14.67
N ALA A 143 -31.31 27.56 15.49
CA ALA A 143 -30.99 27.95 16.86
C ALA A 143 -30.15 29.23 16.93
N ILE A 144 -29.11 29.33 16.09
CA ILE A 144 -28.26 30.53 15.98
C ILE A 144 -29.11 31.75 15.58
N ASN A 145 -30.00 31.61 14.59
CA ASN A 145 -30.88 32.69 14.16
C ASN A 145 -31.84 33.15 15.28
N LYS A 146 -32.41 32.22 16.05
CA LYS A 146 -33.25 32.55 17.21
C LYS A 146 -32.48 33.34 18.28
N ILE A 147 -31.25 32.93 18.57
CA ILE A 147 -30.37 33.64 19.51
C ILE A 147 -30.03 35.03 18.98
N ALA A 148 -29.67 35.16 17.70
CA ALA A 148 -29.36 36.44 17.08
C ALA A 148 -30.54 37.42 17.14
N MET A 149 -31.76 36.95 16.85
CA MET A 149 -32.98 37.77 16.95
C MET A 149 -33.29 38.20 18.38
N ALA A 150 -33.08 37.31 19.37
CA ALA A 150 -33.28 37.64 20.78
C ALA A 150 -32.29 38.69 21.27
N ILE A 151 -31.01 38.60 20.85
CA ILE A 151 -29.98 39.59 21.17
C ILE A 151 -30.34 40.95 20.55
N ALA A 152 -30.72 41.00 19.27
CA ALA A 152 -31.15 42.23 18.60
C ALA A 152 -32.35 42.88 19.32
N SER A 153 -33.35 42.08 19.68
CA SER A 153 -34.54 42.54 20.41
C SER A 153 -34.25 43.06 21.82
N LEU A 154 -33.13 42.66 22.43
CA LEU A 154 -32.67 43.17 23.73
C LEU A 154 -31.80 44.42 23.58
N ALA A 155 -31.05 44.53 22.48
CA ALA A 155 -30.26 45.72 22.16
C ALA A 155 -31.17 46.93 21.86
N ASP A 156 -32.29 46.72 21.18
CA ASP A 156 -33.26 47.78 20.81
C ASP A 156 -34.11 48.30 22.00
N ARG A 157 -34.02 47.66 23.18
CA ARG A 157 -34.75 48.09 24.40
C ARG A 157 -33.91 48.97 25.35
N LYS A 158 -32.69 49.33 24.97
CA LYS A 158 -31.83 50.29 25.68
C LYS A 158 -31.82 51.63 24.97
#